data_AF-A0A075NY89-F1
#
_entry.id   AF-A0A075NY89-F1
#
_cell.length_a   1.000
_cell.length_b   1.000
_cell.length_c   1.000
_cell.angle_alpha   90.00
_cell.angle_beta   90.00
_cell.angle_gamma   90.00
#
_symmetry.space_group_name_H-M   'P 1'
#
loop_
_entity.id
_entity.type
_entity.pdbx_description
1 polymer ?
#
loop_
_entity_poly.entity_id
_entity_poly.type
_entity_poly.pdbx_seq_one_letter_code
_entity_poly.pdbx_strand_id
1 'polypeptide(L)' 'MPIKKWAAQYGIAFPIIFVLLAGVQYLKGQTLGYSVEFGVIWTVISLSIFAARRAYNFRKNIACQVCNDIPNQNENQP' A
#
# COMPACT_ATOMS: atom_id res chain seq x y z
N MET A 1 -14.03 5.05 -8.93
CA MET A 1 -12.91 4.36 -8.26
C MET A 1 -13.46 3.22 -7.44
N PRO A 2 -12.86 2.02 -7.47
CA PRO A 2 -13.25 0.92 -6.59
C PRO A 2 -12.73 1.17 -5.17
N ILE A 3 -13.16 2.28 -4.54
CA ILE A 3 -12.66 2.79 -3.25
C ILE A 3 -12.79 1.73 -2.15
N LYS A 4 -13.87 0.93 -2.17
CA LYS A 4 -14.06 -0.19 -1.23
C LYS A 4 -12.96 -1.25 -1.35
N LYS A 5 -12.56 -1.61 -2.57
CA LYS A 5 -11.46 -2.56 -2.82
C LYS A 5 -10.12 -1.99 -2.35
N TRP A 6 -9.88 -0.72 -2.64
CA TRP A 6 -8.64 -0.03 -2.25
C TRP A 6 -8.54 0.07 -0.73
N ALA A 7 -9.60 0.48 -0.04
CA ALA A 7 -9.64 0.55 1.42
C ALA A 7 -9.37 -0.81 2.06
N ALA A 8 -9.95 -1.89 1.54
CA ALA A 8 -9.68 -3.25 2.03
C ALA A 8 -8.21 -3.66 1.83
N GLN A 9 -7.63 -3.39 0.65
CA GLN A 9 -6.22 -3.71 0.37
C GLN A 9 -5.26 -2.93 1.27
N TYR A 10 -5.45 -1.61 1.40
CA TYR A 10 -4.60 -0.78 2.27
C TYR A 10 -4.82 -1.08 3.76
N GLY A 11 -6.04 -1.48 4.15
CA GLY A 11 -6.35 -1.93 5.50
C GLY A 11 -5.61 -3.21 5.90
N ILE A 12 -5.38 -4.13 4.95
CA ILE A 12 -4.58 -5.35 5.17
C ILE A 12 -3.08 -5.03 5.08
N ALA A 13 -2.66 -4.18 4.15
CA ALA A 13 -1.25 -3.83 3.98
C ALA A 13 -0.67 -3.08 5.18
N PHE A 14 -1.46 -2.22 5.83
CA PHE A 14 -1.04 -1.44 6.98
C PHE A 14 -0.46 -2.28 8.13
N PRO A 15 -1.19 -3.25 8.74
CA PRO A 15 -0.66 -4.03 9.86
C PRO A 15 0.56 -4.86 9.46
N ILE A 16 0.61 -5.37 8.23
CA ILE A 16 1.75 -6.18 7.75
C ILE A 16 3.02 -5.33 7.69
N ILE A 17 2.96 -4.16 7.04
CA ILE A 17 4.12 -3.27 6.89
C ILE A 17 4.50 -2.68 8.24
N PHE A 18 3.52 -2.29 9.07
CA PHE A 18 3.76 -1.79 10.41
C PHE A 18 4.53 -2.81 11.26
N VAL A 19 4.06 -4.06 11.34
CA VAL A 19 4.72 -5.11 12.14
C VAL A 19 6.13 -5.38 11.61
N LEU A 20 6.32 -5.39 10.28
CA LEU A 20 7.64 -5.58 9.69
C LEU A 20 8.60 -4.46 10.09
N LEU A 21 8.20 -3.20 9.94
CA LEU A 21 9.04 -2.04 10.24
C LEU A 21 9.31 -1.88 11.73
N ALA A 22 8.28 -1.99 12.57
CA ALA A 22 8.41 -1.94 14.02
C ALA A 22 9.23 -3.13 14.54
N GLY A 23 9.00 -4.32 13.99
CA GLY A 23 9.74 -5.54 14.33
C GLY A 23 11.23 -5.41 14.03
N VAL A 24 11.60 -4.88 12.86
CA VAL A 24 13.01 -4.63 12.53
C VAL A 24 13.68 -3.69 13.54
N GLN A 25 13.01 -2.60 13.93
CA GLN A 25 13.58 -1.66 14.90
C GLN A 25 13.68 -2.26 16.30
N TYR A 26 12.67 -3.03 16.71
CA TYR A 26 12.67 -3.71 17.99
C TYR A 26 13.80 -4.76 18.07
N LEU A 27 13.99 -5.56 17.01
CA LEU A 27 15.10 -6.53 16.90
C LEU A 27 16.48 -5.86 16.90
N LYS A 28 16.55 -4.58 16.49
CA LYS A 28 17.78 -3.78 16.55
C LYS A 28 18.12 -3.28 17.97
N GLY A 29 17.29 -3.62 18.97
CA GLY A 29 17.46 -3.20 20.35
C GLY A 29 16.90 -1.81 20.67
N GLN A 30 16.08 -1.23 19.79
CA GLN A 30 15.41 0.04 20.08
C GLN A 30 14.29 -0.13 21.11
N THR A 31 13.90 0.97 21.74
CA THR A 31 12.75 0.96 22.67
C THR A 31 11.46 0.64 21.93
N LEU A 32 10.49 0.06 22.65
CA LEU A 32 9.18 -0.27 22.09
C LEU A 32 8.47 0.99 21.55
N GLY A 33 8.51 2.10 22.30
CA GLY A 33 7.92 3.37 21.89
C GLY A 33 8.49 3.88 20.57
N TYR A 34 9.81 3.94 20.46
CA TYR A 34 10.48 4.36 19.22
C TYR A 34 10.18 3.43 18.04
N SER A 35 10.14 2.12 18.29
CA SER A 35 9.85 1.13 17.24
C SER A 35 8.43 1.27 16.70
N VAL A 36 7.46 1.55 17.58
CA VAL A 36 6.07 1.81 17.19
C VAL A 36 5.94 3.13 16.43
N GLU A 37 6.54 4.22 16.93
CA GLU A 37 6.52 5.52 16.24
C GLU A 37 7.12 5.41 14.83
N PHE A 38 8.30 4.78 14.74
CA PHE A 38 8.95 4.51 13.47
C PHE A 38 8.04 3.70 12.54
N GLY A 39 7.49 2.59 13.03
CA GLY A 39 6.62 1.71 12.26
C GLY A 39 5.39 2.45 11.71
N VAL A 40 4.71 3.25 12.54
CA VAL A 40 3.52 4.00 12.12
C VAL A 40 3.87 5.05 11.07
N ILE A 41 4.86 5.90 11.35
CA ILE A 41 5.24 7.01 10.45
C ILE A 41 5.62 6.47 9.08
N TRP A 42 6.52 5.48 9.03
CA TRP A 42 6.99 4.95 7.75
C TRP A 42 5.91 4.15 7.02
N THR A 43 5.04 3.43 7.72
CA THR A 43 3.89 2.74 7.09
C THR A 43 2.96 3.75 6.42
N VAL A 44 2.61 4.85 7.11
CA VAL A 44 1.75 5.90 6.55
C VAL A 44 2.40 6.54 5.32
N ILE A 45 3.69 6.87 5.39
CA ILE A 45 4.42 7.45 4.25
C ILE A 45 4.42 6.48 3.06
N SER A 46 4.80 5.22 3.27
CA SER A 46 4.85 4.21 2.21
C SER A 46 3.48 4.01 1.56
N LEU A 47 2.43 3.78 2.35
CA LEU A 47 1.09 3.56 1.80
C LEU A 47 0.57 4.79 1.04
N SER A 48 0.88 6.00 1.53
CA SER A 48 0.50 7.24 0.87
C SER A 48 1.11 7.37 -0.53
N ILE A 49 2.40 7.03 -0.69
CA ILE A 49 3.09 7.04 -1.99
C ILE A 49 2.43 6.05 -2.96
N PHE A 50 2.19 4.81 -2.52
CA PHE A 50 1.55 3.80 -3.36
C PHE A 50 0.11 4.16 -3.72
N ALA A 51 -0.67 4.68 -2.77
CA ALA A 51 -2.03 5.14 -2.99
C ALA A 51 -2.09 6.32 -3.96
N ALA A 52 -1.20 7.30 -3.81
CA ALA A 52 -1.09 8.43 -4.72
C ALA A 52 -0.74 7.98 -6.14
N ARG A 53 0.24 7.07 -6.29
CA ARG A 53 0.63 6.56 -7.61
C ARG A 53 -0.50 5.78 -8.27
N ARG A 54 -1.20 4.92 -7.53
CA ARG A 54 -2.36 4.16 -8.01
C ARG A 54 -3.49 5.09 -8.43
N ALA A 55 -3.80 6.11 -7.63
CA ALA A 55 -4.80 7.13 -7.95
C ALA A 55 -4.45 7.92 -9.21
N TYR A 56 -3.17 8.29 -9.38
CA TYR A 56 -2.70 8.94 -10.61
C TYR A 56 -2.89 8.05 -11.83
N ASN A 57 -2.46 6.79 -11.77
CA ASN A 57 -2.59 5.84 -12.89
C ASN A 57 -4.05 5.60 -13.25
N PHE A 58 -4.91 5.44 -12.25
CA PHE A 58 -6.36 5.31 -12.43
C PHE A 58 -6.95 6.54 -13.14
N ARG A 59 -6.58 7.75 -12.72
CA ARG A 59 -7.04 9.00 -13.34
C ARG A 59 -6.54 9.19 -14.77
N LYS A 60 -5.36 8.66 -15.11
CA LYS A 60 -4.75 8.77 -16.44
C LYS A 60 -5.04 7.59 -17.36
N ASN A 61 -5.88 6.64 -16.94
CA ASN A 61 -6.14 5.38 -17.66
C ASN A 61 -4.86 4.61 -18.03
N ILE A 62 -3.83 4.69 -17.19
CA ILE A 62 -2.59 3.95 -17.38
C ILE A 62 -2.80 2.56 -16.76
N ALA A 63 -2.79 1.53 -17.60
CA ALA A 63 -2.95 0.15 -17.17
C ALA A 63 -1.84 -0.25 -16.19
N CYS A 64 -2.24 -0.70 -15.00
CA CYS A 64 -1.34 -1.28 -14.00
C CYS A 64 -1.64 -2.77 -13.90
N GLN A 65 -0.72 -3.61 -14.39
CA GLN A 65 -0.90 -5.08 -14.38
C GLN A 65 -1.11 -5.64 -12.96
N VAL A 66 -0.38 -5.11 -11.97
CA VAL A 66 -0.50 -5.54 -10.58
C VAL A 66 -1.81 -5.08 -9.93
N CYS A 67 -2.33 -3.91 -10.35
CA CYS A 67 -3.47 -3.27 -9.72
C CYS A 67 -4.82 -3.83 -10.23
N ASN A 68 -4.87 -4.21 -11.52
CA ASN A 68 -6.07 -4.69 -12.22
C ASN A 68 -7.32 -3.80 -12.00
N ASP A 69 -7.13 -2.47 -11.98
CA ASP A 69 -8.22 -1.50 -11.74
C ASP A 69 -8.99 -1.10 -13.02
N ILE A 70 -8.38 -1.34 -14.18
CA ILE A 70 -8.90 -0.98 -15.50
C ILE A 70 -8.96 -2.30 -16.29
N PRO A 71 -10.09 -2.67 -16.89
CA PRO A 71 -10.17 -3.87 -17.71
C PRO A 71 -9.21 -3.74 -18.89
N ASN A 72 -8.34 -4.73 -19.09
CA ASN A 72 -7.44 -4.77 -20.23
C ASN A 72 -8.26 -4.93 -21.52
N GLN A 73 -7.99 -4.12 -22.54
CA GLN A 73 -8.66 -4.27 -23.84
C GLN A 73 -8.38 -5.61 -24.52
N ASN A 74 -7.35 -6.34 -24.07
CA ASN A 74 -6.98 -7.66 -24.57
C ASN A 74 -7.82 -8.82 -23.96
N GLU A 75 -8.71 -8.54 -23.00
CA GLU A 75 -9.64 -9.54 -22.45
C GLU A 75 -10.94 -9.64 -23.29
N ASN A 76 -11.08 -8.79 -24.33
CA ASN A 76 -12.16 -8.82 -25.32
C ASN A 76 -11.64 -9.26 -26.70
N GLN A 77 -10.76 -10.26 -26.76
CA GLN A 77 -10.51 -10.97 -28.03
C GLN A 77 -11.00 -12.41 -27.87
N PRO A 78 -12.04 -12.82 -28.64
CA PRO A 78 -12.69 -14.12 -28.49
C PRO A 78 -11.78 -15.30 -28.83
#